data_AF-A0A3D2FN97-F1
#
_entry.id   AF-A0A3D2FN97-F1
#
_cell.length_a   1.000
_cell.length_b   1.000
_cell.length_c   1.000
_cell.angle_alpha   90.00
_cell.angle_beta   90.00
_cell.angle_gamma   90.00
#
_symmetry.space_group_name_H-M   'P 1'
#
loop_
_entity.id
_entity.type
_entity.pdbx_description
1 polymer ?
#
loop_
_entity_poly.entity_id
_entity_poly.type
_entity_poly.pdbx_seq_one_letter_code
_entity_poly.pdbx_strand_id
1 'polypeptide(L)'
;MVIGLMLTFDQKPELFDFIHKFKLTESSGIVDKPTLEKAPVNQEKVAVPEEAVPSYLIESQNLISIASQTLALLKMHRITSLSIGSGQMDIELIGDKIMDAPIDSLGDVVNYSLKQMSIDSLFKHGYLVKYRKKDLPVIHSTIAFSDLESWVPSFGSSFIKILDPIERENQSQTPIIIKINGKDNIRNILLKLTSWGRNLALEKFVFVSETENLSHSAIFYMSLFSPKHLELQE
;
A
#
# COMPACT_ATOMS: atom_id res chain seq x y z
N MET A 1 -18.34 -44.88 -11.72
CA MET A 1 -18.05 -44.53 -10.31
C MET A 1 -17.58 -43.09 -10.30
N VAL A 2 -18.45 -42.18 -9.87
CA VAL A 2 -18.21 -40.73 -9.86
C VAL A 2 -17.85 -40.35 -8.42
N ILE A 3 -16.71 -39.73 -8.21
CA ILE A 3 -16.33 -39.13 -6.92
C ILE A 3 -16.24 -37.63 -7.17
N GLY A 4 -17.27 -36.91 -6.72
CA GLY A 4 -17.26 -35.45 -6.67
C GLY A 4 -16.43 -34.97 -5.48
N LEU A 5 -15.48 -34.08 -5.73
CA LEU A 5 -14.82 -33.29 -4.69
C LEU A 5 -15.50 -31.92 -4.63
N MET A 6 -16.28 -31.73 -3.57
CA MET A 6 -16.88 -30.46 -3.19
C MET A 6 -15.82 -29.66 -2.41
N LEU A 7 -15.33 -28.56 -2.98
CA LEU A 7 -14.47 -27.61 -2.29
C LEU A 7 -15.35 -26.63 -1.53
N THR A 8 -15.53 -26.85 -0.22
CA THR A 8 -16.05 -25.82 0.68
C THR A 8 -14.90 -24.94 1.15
N PHE A 9 -14.77 -23.76 0.54
CA PHE A 9 -13.97 -22.67 1.10
C PHE A 9 -14.86 -21.85 2.02
N ASP A 10 -14.71 -22.04 3.33
CA ASP A 10 -15.34 -21.17 4.33
C ASP A 10 -14.29 -20.79 5.38
N GLN A 11 -13.44 -19.82 5.04
CA GLN A 11 -12.65 -19.03 5.99
C GLN A 11 -12.55 -17.60 5.46
N LYS A 12 -13.38 -16.71 6.01
CA LYS A 12 -13.21 -15.25 5.88
C LYS A 12 -11.96 -14.83 6.67
N PRO A 13 -11.04 -14.03 6.11
CA PRO A 13 -9.97 -13.44 6.89
C PRO A 13 -10.51 -12.23 7.68
N GLU A 14 -10.25 -12.25 8.98
CA GLU A 14 -10.52 -11.19 9.96
C GLU A 14 -9.75 -9.91 9.62
N LEU A 15 -10.33 -9.06 8.77
CA LEU A 15 -9.71 -7.81 8.33
C LEU A 15 -10.23 -6.54 9.03
N PHE A 16 -11.01 -6.63 10.12
CA PHE A 16 -11.74 -5.44 10.64
C PHE A 16 -11.85 -5.25 12.17
N ASP A 17 -10.93 -5.75 12.98
CA ASP A 17 -11.04 -5.64 14.46
C ASP A 17 -10.41 -4.39 15.11
N PHE A 18 -10.28 -3.26 14.41
CA PHE A 18 -9.59 -2.07 14.96
C PHE A 18 -10.48 -0.96 15.55
N ILE A 19 -11.80 -1.10 15.63
CA ILE A 19 -12.67 -0.02 16.13
C ILE A 19 -13.46 -0.47 17.36
N HIS A 20 -12.82 -0.51 18.53
CA HIS A 20 -13.53 -0.38 19.82
C HIS A 20 -12.59 0.18 20.89
N LYS A 21 -12.26 1.48 20.80
CA LYS A 21 -11.65 2.21 21.93
C LYS A 21 -11.81 3.72 21.83
N PHE A 22 -13.04 4.20 21.70
CA PHE A 22 -13.37 5.56 22.16
C PHE A 22 -14.59 5.48 23.07
N LYS A 23 -14.33 5.56 24.38
CA LYS A 23 -15.35 5.78 25.40
C LYS A 23 -15.88 7.21 25.21
N LEU A 24 -17.19 7.33 25.01
CA LEU A 24 -17.92 8.57 25.24
C LEU A 24 -17.67 9.03 26.68
N THR A 25 -17.30 10.29 26.83
CA THR A 25 -17.55 11.05 28.06
C THR A 25 -18.63 12.06 27.72
N GLU A 26 -19.87 11.74 28.12
CA GLU A 26 -20.92 12.73 28.25
C GLU A 26 -20.63 13.60 29.47
N SER A 27 -20.73 14.92 29.33
CA SER A 27 -21.16 15.77 30.43
C SER A 27 -22.10 16.86 29.92
N SER A 28 -23.36 16.69 30.28
CA SER A 28 -24.44 17.68 30.30
C SER A 28 -24.07 18.90 31.16
N GLY A 29 -24.56 20.10 30.80
CA GLY A 29 -24.56 21.22 31.75
C GLY A 29 -24.74 22.63 31.16
N ILE A 30 -25.99 23.01 30.89
CA ILE A 30 -26.65 24.30 31.20
C ILE A 30 -26.08 25.62 30.61
N VAL A 31 -27.01 26.31 29.96
CA VAL A 31 -27.01 27.69 29.45
C VAL A 31 -26.65 28.72 30.52
N ASP A 32 -25.74 29.64 30.18
CA ASP A 32 -25.83 31.04 30.62
C ASP A 32 -25.27 31.98 29.55
N LYS A 33 -26.03 33.05 29.29
CA LYS A 33 -25.80 34.08 28.27
C LYS A 33 -24.93 35.19 28.86
N PRO A 34 -23.79 35.57 28.25
CA PRO A 34 -23.12 36.82 28.62
C PRO A 34 -23.34 37.93 27.61
N THR A 35 -23.57 39.10 28.18
CA THR A 35 -23.72 40.44 27.63
C THR A 35 -22.56 40.86 26.71
N LEU A 36 -22.91 41.59 25.64
CA LEU A 36 -21.96 42.28 24.75
C LEU A 36 -21.12 43.32 25.51
N GLU A 37 -19.82 43.09 25.61
CA GLU A 37 -18.83 44.16 25.71
C GLU A 37 -17.83 44.03 24.55
N LYS A 38 -17.66 45.10 23.78
CA LYS A 38 -16.73 45.19 22.67
C LYS A 38 -15.31 45.39 23.21
N ALA A 39 -14.53 44.32 23.27
CA ALA A 39 -13.08 44.38 23.39
C ALA A 39 -12.43 44.52 21.99
N PRO A 40 -11.25 45.16 21.87
CA PRO A 40 -10.66 45.46 20.57
C PRO A 40 -10.19 44.18 19.88
N VAL A 41 -10.46 44.08 18.58
CA VAL A 41 -10.06 42.97 17.70
C VAL A 41 -8.53 42.93 17.64
N ASN A 42 -7.92 42.10 18.47
CA ASN A 42 -6.58 41.63 18.23
C ASN A 42 -6.72 40.56 17.13
N GLN A 43 -6.18 40.83 15.94
CA GLN A 43 -6.10 39.84 14.88
C GLN A 43 -5.09 38.78 15.31
N GLU A 44 -5.54 37.85 16.15
CA GLU A 44 -4.84 36.61 16.38
C GLU A 44 -4.81 35.90 15.03
N LYS A 45 -3.61 35.81 14.46
CA LYS A 45 -3.33 35.10 13.23
C LYS A 45 -3.76 33.66 13.47
N VAL A 46 -4.99 33.32 13.06
CA VAL A 46 -5.52 31.96 13.12
C VAL A 46 -4.49 31.08 12.46
N ALA A 47 -3.78 30.29 13.26
CA ALA A 47 -2.90 29.27 12.74
C ALA A 47 -3.80 28.35 11.93
N VAL A 48 -3.60 28.34 10.61
CA VAL A 48 -4.22 27.35 9.73
C VAL A 48 -3.86 25.99 10.34
N PRO A 49 -4.85 25.14 10.70
CA PRO A 49 -4.56 23.83 11.24
C PRO A 49 -3.64 23.12 10.25
N GLU A 50 -2.45 22.73 10.71
CA GLU A 50 -1.55 21.90 9.93
C GLU A 50 -2.34 20.65 9.54
N GLU A 51 -2.67 20.50 8.25
CA GLU A 51 -3.48 19.37 7.80
C GLU A 51 -2.74 18.08 8.12
N ALA A 52 -3.28 17.31 9.08
CA ALA A 52 -2.67 16.08 9.51
C ALA A 52 -2.48 15.14 8.31
N VAL A 53 -1.26 14.64 8.14
CA VAL A 53 -0.92 13.69 7.09
C VAL A 53 -1.70 12.39 7.34
N PRO A 54 -2.51 11.90 6.37
CA PRO A 54 -3.27 10.68 6.57
C PRO A 54 -2.35 9.48 6.82
N SER A 55 -2.69 8.61 7.77
CA SER A 55 -1.88 7.43 8.11
C SER A 55 -1.66 6.50 6.93
N TYR A 56 -2.69 6.32 6.08
CA TYR A 56 -2.58 5.51 4.86
C TYR A 56 -1.50 6.01 3.91
N LEU A 57 -1.23 7.32 3.89
CA LEU A 57 -0.23 7.91 3.01
C LEU A 57 1.17 7.56 3.49
N ILE A 58 1.40 7.60 4.81
CA ILE A 58 2.66 7.19 5.43
C ILE A 58 2.93 5.71 5.15
N GLU A 59 1.92 4.85 5.30
CA GLU A 59 2.05 3.41 5.02
C GLU A 59 2.33 3.13 3.54
N SER A 60 1.59 3.80 2.66
CA SER A 60 1.79 3.75 1.20
C SER A 60 3.22 4.13 0.82
N GLN A 61 3.71 5.28 1.29
CA GLN A 61 5.06 5.74 0.96
C GLN A 61 6.12 4.78 1.50
N ASN A 62 5.91 4.21 2.68
CA ASN A 62 6.80 3.20 3.24
C ASN A 62 6.86 1.94 2.37
N LEU A 63 5.70 1.48 1.91
CA LEU A 63 5.58 0.34 1.00
C LEU A 63 6.29 0.61 -0.33
N ILE A 64 6.09 1.78 -0.94
CA ILE A 64 6.74 2.20 -2.19
C ILE A 64 8.27 2.24 -2.01
N SER A 65 8.74 2.82 -0.90
CA SER A 65 10.16 2.92 -0.57
C SER A 65 10.78 1.53 -0.43
N ILE A 66 10.18 0.64 0.36
CA ILE A 66 10.74 -0.70 0.57
C ILE A 66 10.68 -1.55 -0.70
N ALA A 67 9.61 -1.45 -1.49
CA ALA A 67 9.52 -2.13 -2.79
C ALA A 67 10.67 -1.70 -3.72
N SER A 68 10.90 -0.40 -3.83
CA SER A 68 11.98 0.16 -4.65
C SER A 68 13.36 -0.26 -4.15
N GLN A 69 13.58 -0.21 -2.82
CA GLN A 69 14.84 -0.60 -2.19
C GLN A 69 15.12 -2.09 -2.38
N THR A 70 14.14 -2.96 -2.15
CA THR A 70 14.26 -4.42 -2.30
C THR A 70 14.62 -4.79 -3.74
N LEU A 71 13.92 -4.25 -4.73
CA LEU A 71 14.22 -4.52 -6.16
C LEU A 71 15.61 -4.01 -6.58
N ALA A 72 16.09 -2.92 -5.99
CA ALA A 72 17.43 -2.39 -6.26
C ALA A 72 18.52 -3.23 -5.59
N LEU A 73 18.35 -3.56 -4.30
CA LEU A 73 19.30 -4.31 -3.49
C LEU A 73 19.46 -5.75 -3.98
N LEU A 74 18.36 -6.36 -4.44
CA LEU A 74 18.35 -7.73 -4.96
C LEU A 74 18.47 -7.79 -6.49
N LYS A 75 18.94 -6.72 -7.15
CA LYS A 75 19.04 -6.66 -8.63
C LYS A 75 19.86 -7.81 -9.24
N MET A 76 20.88 -8.29 -8.53
CA MET A 76 21.76 -9.38 -8.97
C MET A 76 21.25 -10.77 -8.57
N HIS A 77 20.19 -10.84 -7.77
CA HIS A 77 19.57 -12.08 -7.31
C HIS A 77 18.35 -12.41 -8.18
N ARG A 78 18.06 -13.70 -8.34
CA ARG A 78 16.89 -14.16 -9.10
C ARG A 78 15.66 -14.16 -8.20
N ILE A 79 15.01 -13.00 -8.10
CA ILE A 79 13.73 -12.87 -7.39
C ILE A 79 12.63 -13.57 -8.19
N THR A 80 12.00 -14.60 -7.62
CA THR A 80 10.84 -15.25 -8.24
C THR A 80 9.54 -14.61 -7.82
N SER A 81 9.44 -14.23 -6.56
CA SER A 81 8.29 -13.51 -6.04
C SER A 81 8.70 -12.52 -4.95
N LEU A 82 7.96 -11.44 -4.87
CA LEU A 82 8.06 -10.43 -3.83
C LEU A 82 6.65 -9.92 -3.54
N SER A 83 6.17 -10.09 -2.32
CA SER A 83 4.87 -9.58 -1.86
C SER A 83 5.11 -8.66 -0.68
N ILE A 84 4.62 -7.43 -0.73
CA ILE A 84 4.82 -6.41 0.31
C ILE A 84 3.47 -5.81 0.67
N GLY A 85 3.16 -5.77 1.96
CA GLY A 85 1.94 -5.16 2.49
C GLY A 85 1.91 -5.26 4.01
N SER A 86 1.13 -4.40 4.66
CA SER A 86 0.86 -4.50 6.11
C SER A 86 2.12 -4.59 7.00
N GLY A 87 3.19 -3.87 6.66
CA GLY A 87 4.44 -3.87 7.42
C GLY A 87 5.34 -5.10 7.23
N GLN A 88 4.97 -6.02 6.33
CA GLN A 88 5.71 -7.25 6.06
C GLN A 88 6.03 -7.41 4.57
N MET A 89 7.09 -8.16 4.30
CA MET A 89 7.41 -8.62 2.95
C MET A 89 7.79 -10.09 2.92
N ASP A 90 7.23 -10.80 1.95
CA ASP A 90 7.62 -12.14 1.55
C ASP A 90 8.52 -12.05 0.33
N ILE A 91 9.71 -12.64 0.40
CA ILE A 91 10.69 -12.66 -0.69
C ILE A 91 11.01 -14.10 -1.02
N GLU A 92 10.92 -14.46 -2.29
CA GLU A 92 11.43 -15.73 -2.80
C GLU A 92 12.54 -15.49 -3.82
N LEU A 93 13.68 -16.13 -3.58
CA LEU A 93 14.87 -16.07 -4.41
C LEU A 93 15.26 -17.47 -4.87
N ILE A 94 15.86 -17.58 -6.05
CA ILE A 94 16.56 -18.78 -6.51
C ILE A 94 18.05 -18.51 -6.57
N GLY A 95 18.85 -19.43 -6.03
CA GLY A 95 20.31 -19.36 -6.07
C GLY A 95 20.95 -20.65 -5.58
N ASP A 96 22.24 -20.58 -5.25
CA ASP A 96 22.97 -21.69 -4.67
C ASP A 96 22.52 -21.96 -3.21
N LYS A 97 22.98 -23.07 -2.64
CA LYS A 97 22.65 -23.44 -1.24
C LYS A 97 23.01 -22.35 -0.23
N ILE A 98 24.09 -21.62 -0.50
CA ILE A 98 24.55 -20.48 0.27
C ILE A 98 24.40 -19.25 -0.63
N MET A 99 23.78 -18.21 -0.11
CA MET A 99 23.51 -16.97 -0.84
C MET A 99 23.86 -15.78 0.06
N ASP A 100 24.49 -14.77 -0.51
CA ASP A 100 24.97 -13.56 0.16
C ASP A 100 24.00 -12.38 0.00
N ALA A 101 22.70 -12.67 -0.13
CA ALA A 101 21.67 -11.64 -0.24
C ALA A 101 21.58 -10.83 1.07
N PRO A 102 21.73 -9.49 1.03
CA PRO A 102 21.70 -8.66 2.24
C PRO A 102 20.28 -8.37 2.72
N ILE A 103 19.52 -9.43 3.04
CA ILE A 103 18.09 -9.36 3.41
C ILE A 103 17.89 -8.60 4.74
N ASP A 104 18.84 -8.72 5.66
CA ASP A 104 18.89 -8.03 6.95
C ASP A 104 18.93 -6.49 6.82
N SER A 105 19.39 -5.98 5.68
CA SER A 105 19.41 -4.55 5.37
C SER A 105 18.02 -3.99 5.05
N LEU A 106 17.04 -4.86 4.77
CA LEU A 106 15.67 -4.48 4.44
C LEU A 106 14.75 -4.45 5.69
N GLY A 107 15.10 -5.20 6.74
CA GLY A 107 14.33 -5.27 7.97
C GLY A 107 14.66 -6.50 8.81
N ASP A 108 13.79 -6.80 9.76
CA ASP A 108 13.98 -7.92 10.68
C ASP A 108 13.46 -9.21 10.03
N VAL A 109 14.35 -10.17 9.78
CA VAL A 109 13.98 -11.47 9.23
C VAL A 109 13.30 -12.28 10.31
N VAL A 110 12.00 -12.53 10.14
CA VAL A 110 11.19 -13.27 11.12
C VAL A 110 11.10 -14.75 10.80
N ASN A 111 11.28 -15.12 9.52
CA ASN A 111 11.31 -16.51 9.10
C ASN A 111 12.19 -16.69 7.86
N TYR A 112 12.79 -17.86 7.75
CA TYR A 112 13.61 -18.28 6.63
C TYR A 112 13.32 -19.74 6.29
N SER A 113 13.19 -20.04 5.01
CA SER A 113 13.02 -21.39 4.49
C SER A 113 13.96 -21.64 3.31
N LEU A 114 14.43 -22.89 3.22
CA LEU A 114 15.31 -23.35 2.15
C LEU A 114 14.76 -24.63 1.56
N LYS A 115 14.53 -24.65 0.25
CA LYS A 115 14.01 -25.82 -0.47
C LYS A 115 14.89 -26.12 -1.68
N GLN A 116 15.43 -27.34 -1.75
CA GLN A 116 16.12 -27.82 -2.94
C GLN A 116 15.13 -27.96 -4.11
N MET A 117 15.51 -27.48 -5.28
CA MET A 117 14.72 -27.62 -6.50
C MET A 117 15.05 -28.94 -7.21
N SER A 118 14.09 -29.46 -7.99
CA SER A 118 14.23 -30.73 -8.72
C SER A 118 15.27 -30.66 -9.85
N ILE A 119 15.59 -29.46 -10.31
CA ILE A 119 16.58 -29.17 -11.35
C ILE A 119 17.85 -28.69 -10.63
N ASP A 120 18.96 -29.38 -10.88
CA ASP A 120 20.35 -29.25 -10.38
C ASP A 120 20.66 -28.11 -9.41
N SER A 121 21.30 -28.44 -8.27
CA SER A 121 22.05 -27.59 -7.30
C SER A 121 21.43 -26.24 -6.87
N LEU A 122 20.23 -25.92 -7.33
CA LEU A 122 19.52 -24.70 -7.04
C LEU A 122 18.61 -24.88 -5.85
N PHE A 123 18.52 -23.83 -5.07
CA PHE A 123 17.72 -23.74 -3.88
C PHE A 123 16.81 -22.54 -3.97
N LYS A 124 15.56 -22.74 -3.57
CA LYS A 124 14.60 -21.68 -3.33
C LYS A 124 14.76 -21.20 -1.88
N HIS A 125 15.09 -19.94 -1.73
CA HIS A 125 15.21 -19.25 -0.47
C HIS A 125 13.96 -18.41 -0.24
N GLY A 126 13.21 -18.68 0.82
CA GLY A 126 12.04 -17.90 1.22
C GLY A 126 12.33 -17.10 2.48
N TYR A 127 12.09 -15.80 2.46
CA TYR A 127 12.25 -14.89 3.59
C TYR A 127 10.93 -14.21 3.92
N LEU A 128 10.54 -14.23 5.19
CA LEU A 128 9.51 -13.34 5.71
C LEU A 128 10.22 -12.26 6.54
N VAL A 129 9.99 -11.00 6.22
CA VAL A 129 10.71 -9.87 6.82
C VAL A 129 9.72 -8.80 7.26
N LYS A 130 9.90 -8.29 8.49
CA LYS A 130 9.25 -7.06 8.95
C LYS A 130 10.10 -5.88 8.53
N TYR A 131 9.66 -5.13 7.54
CA TYR A 131 10.47 -4.03 6.99
C TYR A 131 10.41 -2.79 7.89
N ARG A 132 11.51 -2.02 7.90
CA ARG A 132 11.61 -0.80 8.70
C ARG A 132 10.82 0.32 8.05
N LYS A 133 9.95 0.98 8.84
CA LYS A 133 9.28 2.22 8.43
C LYS A 133 10.27 3.39 8.53
N LYS A 134 10.15 4.34 7.61
CA LYS A 134 10.88 5.60 7.55
C LYS A 134 9.87 6.75 7.53
N ASP A 135 10.31 7.89 8.04
CA ASP A 135 9.61 9.16 7.84
C ASP A 135 9.78 9.59 6.39
N LEU A 136 8.68 9.94 5.75
CA LEU A 136 8.59 10.12 4.31
C LEU A 136 7.94 11.45 3.95
N PRO A 137 8.23 11.98 2.74
CA PRO A 137 7.86 13.33 2.37
C PRO A 137 6.35 13.56 2.38
N VAL A 138 5.95 14.80 2.68
CA VAL A 138 4.56 15.24 2.62
C VAL A 138 4.19 15.50 1.16
N ILE A 139 3.18 14.79 0.67
CA ILE A 139 2.59 15.02 -0.65
C ILE A 139 1.40 15.94 -0.46
N HIS A 140 1.32 17.02 -1.23
CA HIS A 140 0.24 18.01 -1.12
C HIS A 140 -0.76 17.95 -2.28
N SER A 141 -0.33 17.54 -3.47
CA SER A 141 -1.21 17.42 -4.64
C SER A 141 -2.23 16.31 -4.46
N THR A 142 -3.43 16.45 -5.02
CA THR A 142 -4.41 15.37 -5.21
C THR A 142 -4.45 14.95 -6.67
N ILE A 143 -4.96 13.75 -6.94
CA ILE A 143 -5.18 13.25 -8.31
C ILE A 143 -6.63 12.82 -8.51
N ALA A 144 -7.07 12.84 -9.76
CA ALA A 144 -8.35 12.32 -10.21
C ALA A 144 -8.18 10.94 -10.86
N PHE A 145 -9.28 10.19 -11.03
CA PHE A 145 -9.27 8.91 -11.74
C PHE A 145 -8.76 9.03 -13.17
N SER A 146 -9.10 10.11 -13.87
CA SER A 146 -8.64 10.39 -15.23
C SER A 146 -7.11 10.45 -15.34
N ASP A 147 -6.42 10.85 -14.26
CA ASP A 147 -4.95 10.84 -14.23
C ASP A 147 -4.40 9.41 -14.26
N LEU A 148 -5.06 8.47 -13.57
CA LEU A 148 -4.67 7.05 -13.55
C LEU A 148 -5.01 6.36 -14.87
N GLU A 149 -6.21 6.61 -15.39
CA GLU A 149 -6.69 6.02 -16.64
C GLU A 149 -5.88 6.45 -17.86
N SER A 150 -5.38 7.70 -17.88
CA SER A 150 -4.49 8.18 -18.93
C SER A 150 -3.05 7.70 -18.75
N TRP A 151 -2.59 7.56 -17.51
CA TRP A 151 -1.20 7.22 -17.21
C TRP A 151 -0.89 5.74 -17.37
N VAL A 152 -1.72 4.82 -16.85
CA VAL A 152 -1.42 3.37 -16.88
C VAL A 152 -1.20 2.83 -18.30
N PRO A 153 -2.04 3.15 -19.30
CA PRO A 153 -1.84 2.66 -20.66
C PRO A 153 -0.51 3.09 -21.30
N SER A 154 0.15 4.14 -20.79
CA SER A 154 1.45 4.59 -21.31
C SER A 154 2.58 3.57 -21.11
N PHE A 155 2.39 2.56 -20.25
CA PHE A 155 3.37 1.51 -19.97
C PHE A 155 3.26 0.28 -20.90
N GLY A 156 2.55 0.39 -22.02
CA GLY A 156 2.38 -0.70 -22.97
C GLY A 156 1.49 -1.81 -22.39
N SER A 157 1.99 -3.05 -22.32
CA SER A 157 1.28 -4.22 -21.76
C SER A 157 0.97 -4.04 -20.26
N SER A 158 -0.08 -3.28 -19.99
CA SER A 158 -0.53 -2.84 -18.69
C SER A 158 -2.05 -3.04 -18.61
N PHE A 159 -2.56 -3.08 -17.38
CA PHE A 159 -3.98 -3.26 -17.11
C PHE A 159 -4.35 -2.45 -15.87
N ILE A 160 -5.51 -1.81 -15.91
CA ILE A 160 -6.12 -1.12 -14.78
C ILE A 160 -7.54 -1.63 -14.59
N LYS A 161 -7.92 -1.89 -13.34
CA LYS A 161 -9.30 -2.17 -12.93
C LYS A 161 -9.65 -1.31 -11.74
N ILE A 162 -10.70 -0.53 -11.88
CA ILE A 162 -11.30 0.27 -10.81
C ILE A 162 -12.47 -0.55 -10.25
N LEU A 163 -12.55 -0.67 -8.93
CA LEU A 163 -13.61 -1.40 -8.24
C LEU A 163 -14.65 -0.43 -7.66
N ASP A 164 -15.77 -0.98 -7.20
CA ASP A 164 -16.82 -0.19 -6.57
C ASP A 164 -16.30 0.53 -5.32
N PRO A 165 -16.68 1.80 -5.10
CA PRO A 165 -16.29 2.55 -3.91
C PRO A 165 -16.80 1.91 -2.62
N ILE A 166 -15.98 1.99 -1.59
CA ILE A 166 -16.27 1.55 -0.23
C ILE A 166 -16.46 2.80 0.64
N GLU A 167 -17.68 3.00 1.11
CA GLU A 167 -18.01 4.14 1.97
C GLU A 167 -17.41 3.98 3.37
N ARG A 168 -16.65 4.99 3.81
CA ARG A 168 -16.16 5.14 5.19
C ARG A 168 -16.74 6.41 5.80
N GLU A 169 -16.66 6.59 7.11
CA GLU A 169 -17.37 7.69 7.82
C GLU A 169 -17.23 9.06 7.13
N ASN A 170 -16.01 9.50 6.79
CA ASN A 170 -15.73 10.83 6.24
C ASN A 170 -15.16 10.85 4.81
N GLN A 171 -15.02 9.68 4.16
CA GLN A 171 -14.41 9.56 2.85
C GLN A 171 -14.93 8.31 2.12
N SER A 172 -14.89 8.33 0.80
CA SER A 172 -15.06 7.13 -0.01
C SER A 172 -13.68 6.60 -0.41
N GLN A 173 -13.50 5.29 -0.35
CA GLN A 173 -12.28 4.60 -0.78
C GLN A 173 -12.62 3.79 -2.03
N THR A 174 -12.02 4.12 -3.16
CA THR A 174 -12.18 3.35 -4.39
C THR A 174 -10.95 2.47 -4.62
N PRO A 175 -11.06 1.14 -4.51
CA PRO A 175 -9.94 0.25 -4.75
C PRO A 175 -9.59 0.17 -6.24
N ILE A 176 -8.30 0.06 -6.53
CA ILE A 176 -7.73 0.05 -7.88
C ILE A 176 -6.69 -1.07 -7.96
N ILE A 177 -6.76 -1.87 -9.01
CA ILE A 177 -5.77 -2.91 -9.33
C ILE A 177 -5.07 -2.51 -10.61
N ILE A 178 -3.76 -2.32 -10.54
CA ILE A 178 -2.92 -2.09 -11.73
C ILE A 178 -1.98 -3.27 -11.91
N LYS A 179 -1.95 -3.87 -13.10
CA LYS A 179 -0.94 -4.86 -13.49
C LYS A 179 -0.02 -4.25 -14.56
N ILE A 180 1.28 -4.42 -14.37
CA ILE A 180 2.32 -3.86 -15.21
C ILE A 180 3.32 -4.94 -15.57
N ASN A 181 3.73 -4.99 -16.83
CA ASN A 181 4.79 -5.87 -17.28
C ASN A 181 6.05 -5.05 -17.62
N GLY A 182 7.21 -5.68 -17.44
CA GLY A 182 8.51 -5.10 -17.72
C GLY A 182 9.15 -4.43 -16.51
N LYS A 183 10.39 -4.80 -16.21
CA LYS A 183 11.15 -4.33 -15.04
C LYS A 183 11.28 -2.80 -14.98
N ASP A 184 11.52 -2.16 -16.12
CA ASP A 184 11.67 -0.70 -16.20
C ASP A 184 10.34 0.02 -15.96
N ASN A 185 9.23 -0.50 -16.51
CA ASN A 185 7.90 0.05 -16.26
C ASN A 185 7.51 -0.05 -14.78
N ILE A 186 7.77 -1.20 -14.15
CA ILE A 186 7.53 -1.42 -12.71
C ILE A 186 8.31 -0.39 -11.89
N ARG A 187 9.60 -0.19 -12.20
CA ARG A 187 10.44 0.82 -11.55
C ARG A 187 9.90 2.24 -11.76
N ASN A 188 9.49 2.59 -12.97
CA ASN A 188 8.98 3.91 -13.31
C ASN A 188 7.68 4.24 -12.54
N ILE A 189 6.81 3.25 -12.36
CA ILE A 189 5.58 3.41 -11.58
C ILE A 189 5.87 3.59 -10.10
N LEU A 190 6.72 2.75 -9.52
CA LEU A 190 7.16 2.91 -8.13
C LEU A 190 7.77 4.30 -7.91
N LEU A 191 8.62 4.76 -8.84
CA LEU A 191 9.21 6.10 -8.77
C LEU A 191 8.16 7.21 -8.83
N LYS A 192 7.19 7.12 -9.75
CA LYS A 192 6.12 8.12 -9.86
C LYS A 192 5.29 8.18 -8.57
N LEU A 193 4.90 7.02 -8.02
CA LEU A 193 4.07 6.91 -6.82
C LEU A 193 4.71 7.57 -5.58
N THR A 194 6.03 7.77 -5.54
CA THR A 194 6.70 8.50 -4.44
C THR A 194 6.25 9.96 -4.29
N SER A 195 5.62 10.52 -5.32
CA SER A 195 5.22 11.93 -5.37
C SER A 195 3.77 12.13 -5.79
N TRP A 196 3.00 11.05 -5.96
CA TRP A 196 1.74 11.13 -6.70
C TRP A 196 0.54 11.05 -5.78
N GLY A 197 -0.13 12.19 -5.61
CA GLY A 197 -1.45 12.27 -4.98
C GLY A 197 -1.45 11.91 -3.49
N ARG A 198 -1.70 12.86 -2.60
CA ARG A 198 -1.92 12.61 -1.17
C ARG A 198 -3.14 11.73 -0.89
N ASN A 199 -4.05 11.67 -1.85
CA ASN A 199 -5.28 10.90 -1.82
C ASN A 199 -5.13 9.53 -2.50
N LEU A 200 -3.92 9.14 -2.90
CA LEU A 200 -3.62 7.82 -3.46
C LEU A 200 -2.76 7.03 -2.47
N ALA A 201 -3.12 5.77 -2.25
CA ALA A 201 -2.35 4.86 -1.41
C ALA A 201 -2.03 3.55 -2.15
N LEU A 202 -0.80 3.09 -2.07
CA LEU A 202 -0.41 1.72 -2.38
C LEU A 202 -0.55 0.88 -1.12
N GLU A 203 -1.43 -0.12 -1.14
CA GLU A 203 -1.75 -0.96 0.02
C GLU A 203 -1.02 -2.31 -0.03
N LYS A 204 -0.82 -2.82 -1.26
CA LYS A 204 -0.06 -4.04 -1.50
C LYS A 204 0.66 -3.99 -2.85
N PHE A 205 1.90 -4.46 -2.85
CA PHE A 205 2.71 -4.64 -4.04
C PHE A 205 3.07 -6.12 -4.19
N VAL A 206 2.82 -6.68 -5.37
CA VAL A 206 3.20 -8.06 -5.70
C VAL A 206 4.02 -8.03 -6.98
N PHE A 207 5.23 -8.54 -6.94
CA PHE A 207 6.11 -8.72 -8.09
C PHE A 207 6.36 -10.21 -8.30
N VAL A 208 6.30 -10.64 -9.56
CA VAL A 208 6.55 -12.01 -9.99
C VAL A 208 7.49 -11.98 -11.18
N SER A 209 8.49 -12.85 -11.15
CA SER A 209 9.34 -13.14 -12.30
C SER A 209 9.14 -14.57 -12.74
N GLU A 210 8.78 -14.77 -14.01
CA GLU A 210 8.84 -16.10 -14.60
C GLU A 210 10.30 -16.41 -14.92
N THR A 211 10.80 -17.50 -14.36
CA THR A 211 12.21 -17.89 -14.45
C THR A 211 12.61 -18.32 -15.87
N GLU A 212 11.67 -18.79 -16.68
CA GLU A 212 11.94 -19.34 -18.01
C GLU A 212 12.00 -18.26 -19.09
N ASN A 213 11.15 -17.23 -19.00
CA ASN A 213 10.98 -16.23 -20.05
C ASN A 213 11.54 -14.84 -19.71
N LEU A 214 12.15 -14.68 -18.52
CA LEU A 214 12.56 -13.38 -17.96
C LEU A 214 11.43 -12.34 -17.99
N SER A 215 10.18 -12.81 -17.98
CA SER A 215 9.01 -11.96 -17.96
C SER A 215 8.82 -11.50 -16.52
N HIS A 216 8.76 -10.18 -16.34
CA HIS A 216 8.57 -9.56 -15.03
C HIS A 216 7.22 -8.88 -15.05
N SER A 217 6.41 -9.16 -14.05
CA SER A 217 5.14 -8.47 -13.85
C SER A 217 4.98 -8.03 -12.41
N ALA A 218 4.25 -6.94 -12.20
CA ALA A 218 3.83 -6.53 -10.88
C ALA A 218 2.36 -6.15 -10.86
N ILE A 219 1.74 -6.38 -9.71
CA ILE A 219 0.39 -5.96 -9.36
C ILE A 219 0.48 -4.95 -8.22
N PHE A 220 -0.14 -3.81 -8.42
CA PHE A 220 -0.28 -2.72 -7.46
C PHE A 220 -1.74 -2.71 -7.02
N TYR A 221 -1.99 -3.00 -5.75
CA TYR A 221 -3.29 -2.82 -5.11
C TYR A 221 -3.28 -1.46 -4.44
N MET A 222 -4.10 -0.56 -4.96
CA MET A 222 -4.14 0.82 -4.53
C MET A 222 -5.55 1.24 -4.15
N SER A 223 -5.63 2.40 -3.50
CA SER A 223 -6.88 3.05 -3.18
C SER A 223 -6.80 4.52 -3.50
N LEU A 224 -7.83 5.04 -4.18
CA LEU A 224 -8.04 6.47 -4.31
C LEU A 224 -9.10 6.90 -3.29
N PHE A 225 -8.76 7.90 -2.49
CA PHE A 225 -9.63 8.48 -1.49
C PHE A 225 -10.26 9.75 -2.04
N SER A 226 -11.57 9.87 -1.89
CA SER A 226 -12.32 11.09 -2.17
C SER A 226 -13.05 11.54 -0.90
N PRO A 227 -13.09 12.85 -0.61
CA PRO A 227 -13.95 13.35 0.44
C PRO A 227 -15.40 13.01 0.09
N LYS A 228 -16.21 12.66 1.09
CA LYS A 228 -17.66 12.56 0.88
C LYS A 228 -18.17 13.95 0.50
N HIS A 229 -18.81 14.07 -0.66
CA HIS A 229 -19.71 15.19 -0.87
C HIS A 229 -20.86 15.01 0.12
N LEU A 230 -20.93 15.88 1.14
CA LEU A 230 -22.17 16.12 1.84
C LEU A 230 -23.11 16.70 0.78
N GLU A 231 -24.01 15.86 0.26
CA GLU A 231 -25.22 16.37 -0.36
C GLU A 231 -25.93 17.17 0.73
N LEU A 232 -25.81 18.50 0.65
CA LEU A 232 -26.72 19.40 1.34
C LEU A 232 -28.09 19.08 0.74
N GLN A 233 -28.89 18.31 1.48
CA GLN A 233 -30.30 18.14 1.17
C GLN A 233 -30.94 19.54 1.22
N GLU A 234 -31.40 20.02 0.06
CA GLU A 234 -32.32 21.16 -0.06
C GLU A 234 -33.68 20.84 0.57
#